data_AF-A0A9D4LJ97-F1
#
_entry.id   AF-A0A9D4LJ97-F1
#
_cell.length_a   1.000
_cell.length_b   1.000
_cell.length_c   1.000
_cell.angle_alpha   90.00
_cell.angle_beta   90.00
_cell.angle_gamma   90.00
#
_symmetry.space_group_name_H-M   'P 1'
#
loop_
_entity.id
_entity.type
_entity.pdbx_description
1 polymer ?
#
loop_
_entity_poly.entity_id
_entity_poly.type
_entity_poly.pdbx_seq_one_letter_code
_entity_poly.pdbx_strand_id
1 'polypeptide(L)' 'MVGHIYYCVPQGSCVGPVIFTLYISALKKVVQTYPADLYGYADDHKIAFKIQAGNHENEAYVLQQLDKCLDDI' A
#
# COMPACT_ATOMS: atom_id res chain seq x y z
N MET A 1 -21.52 2.85 27.59
CA MET A 1 -21.48 3.64 26.34
C MET A 1 -21.20 2.67 25.20
N VAL A 2 -22.24 2.22 24.49
CA VAL A 2 -22.04 1.44 23.26
C VAL A 2 -22.26 2.42 22.12
N GLY A 3 -21.17 3.03 21.65
CA GLY A 3 -21.23 3.88 20.47
C GLY A 3 -21.58 3.00 19.27
N HIS A 4 -22.60 3.39 18.51
CA HIS A 4 -22.92 2.74 17.24
C HIS A 4 -21.73 2.90 16.29
N ILE A 5 -20.99 1.82 16.07
CA ILE A 5 -19.89 1.78 15.11
C ILE A 5 -20.47 1.38 13.74
N TYR A 6 -20.69 2.37 12.87
CA TYR A 6 -21.21 2.11 11.52
C TYR A 6 -20.12 1.66 10.54
N TYR A 7 -18.85 2.04 10.76
CA TYR A 7 -17.74 1.82 9.80
C TYR A 7 -16.39 1.47 10.44
N CYS A 8 -16.36 0.66 11.50
CA CYS A 8 -15.10 0.15 12.06
C CYS A 8 -15.23 -1.31 12.50
N VAL A 9 -14.10 -1.99 12.63
CA VAL A 9 -14.04 -3.32 13.24
C VAL A 9 -13.78 -3.16 14.75
N PRO A 10 -14.55 -3.83 15.63
CA PRO A 10 -14.30 -3.80 17.07
C PRO A 10 -12.88 -4.23 17.44
N GLN A 11 -12.25 -3.48 18.35
CA GLN A 11 -10.93 -3.82 18.88
C GLN A 11 -10.98 -5.18 19.60
N GLY A 12 -9.96 -6.01 19.41
CA GLY A 12 -9.91 -7.36 19.97
C GLY A 12 -10.70 -8.41 19.17
N SER A 13 -11.35 -8.02 18.08
CA SER A 13 -11.98 -8.98 17.16
C SER A 13 -10.92 -9.84 16.46
N CYS A 14 -11.06 -11.16 16.56
CA CYS A 14 -10.21 -12.11 15.82
C CYS A 14 -10.39 -12.00 14.28
N VAL A 15 -11.56 -11.52 13.83
CA VAL A 15 -11.87 -11.35 12.39
C VAL A 15 -11.35 -10.00 11.85
N GLY A 16 -11.08 -9.03 12.73
CA GLY A 16 -10.61 -7.71 12.34
C GLY A 16 -9.36 -7.70 11.45
N PRO A 17 -8.30 -8.44 11.79
CA PRO A 17 -7.10 -8.53 10.94
C PRO A 17 -7.39 -9.06 9.53
N VAL A 18 -8.34 -9.99 9.38
CA VAL A 18 -8.72 -10.57 8.08
C VAL A 18 -9.47 -9.54 7.24
N ILE A 19 -10.44 -8.84 7.84
CA ILE A 19 -11.18 -7.75 7.16
C ILE A 19 -10.23 -6.63 6.74
N PHE A 20 -9.29 -6.25 7.61
CA PHE A 20 -8.28 -5.26 7.28
C PHE A 20 -7.40 -5.71 6.10
N THR A 21 -6.97 -6.97 6.09
CA THR A 21 -6.20 -7.55 4.97
C THR A 21 -6.99 -7.49 3.65
N LEU A 22 -8.29 -7.75 3.67
CA LEU A 22 -9.15 -7.64 2.48
C LEU A 22 -9.27 -6.18 2.02
N TYR A 23 -9.46 -5.25 2.94
CA TYR A 23 -9.52 -3.81 2.64
C TYR A 23 -8.21 -3.33 1.99
N ILE A 24 -7.07 -3.61 2.60
CA ILE A 24 -5.77 -3.16 2.10
C ILE A 24 -5.31 -3.90 0.83
N SER A 25 -5.96 -5.00 0.45
CA SER A 25 -5.71 -5.67 -0.83
C SER A 25 -6.02 -4.77 -2.04
N ALA A 26 -6.84 -3.73 -1.89
CA ALA A 26 -7.07 -2.73 -2.91
C ALA A 26 -5.80 -1.90 -3.19
N LEU A 27 -5.03 -1.54 -2.16
CA LEU A 27 -3.74 -0.86 -2.31
C LEU A 27 -2.78 -1.71 -3.16
N LYS A 28 -2.74 -3.02 -2.91
CA LYS A 28 -1.93 -3.95 -3.72
C LYS A 28 -2.29 -3.89 -5.20
N LYS A 29 -3.59 -3.79 -5.55
CA LYS A 29 -4.02 -3.71 -6.94
C LYS A 29 -3.52 -2.45 -7.63
N VAL A 30 -3.52 -1.31 -6.93
CA VAL A 30 -2.99 -0.04 -7.44
C VAL A 30 -1.48 -0.13 -7.63
N VAL A 31 -0.74 -0.51 -6.59
CA VAL A 31 0.74 -0.56 -6.61
C VAL A 31 1.27 -1.53 -7.66
N GLN A 32 0.59 -2.64 -7.93
CA GLN A 32 0.99 -3.64 -8.94
C GLN A 32 0.92 -3.15 -10.40
N THR A 33 0.34 -1.96 -10.65
CA THR A 33 0.38 -1.33 -11.98
C THR A 33 1.71 -0.62 -12.27
N TYR A 34 2.52 -0.41 -11.23
CA TYR A 34 3.83 0.25 -11.27
C TYR A 34 4.97 -0.77 -11.09
N PRO A 35 6.22 -0.44 -11.47
CA PRO A 35 7.40 -1.29 -11.25
C PRO A 35 7.86 -1.27 -9.78
N ALA A 36 6.94 -1.57 -8.86
CA ALA A 36 7.13 -1.51 -7.42
C ALA A 36 6.71 -2.80 -6.72
N ASP A 37 7.37 -3.10 -5.62
CA ASP A 37 7.01 -4.18 -4.70
C ASP A 37 6.26 -3.58 -3.48
N LEU A 38 5.18 -4.23 -3.05
CA LEU A 38 4.46 -3.87 -1.81
C LEU A 38 4.82 -4.87 -0.70
N TYR A 39 5.41 -4.36 0.36
CA TYR A 39 5.67 -5.10 1.60
C TYR A 39 4.80 -4.54 2.71
N GLY A 40 4.33 -5.39 3.61
CA GLY A 40 3.59 -4.87 4.76
C GLY A 40 3.24 -5.93 5.79
N TYR A 41 2.88 -5.45 6.98
CA TYR A 41 2.35 -6.24 8.07
C TYR A 41 1.29 -5.42 8.81
N ALA A 42 0.09 -5.98 8.94
CA ALA A 42 -1.06 -5.22 9.47
C ALA A 42 -1.20 -3.88 8.74
N ASP A 43 -1.30 -2.75 9.43
CA ASP A 43 -1.42 -1.41 8.84
C ASP A 43 -0.11 -0.84 8.27
N ASP A 44 1.05 -1.32 8.71
CA ASP A 44 2.35 -0.84 8.24
C ASP A 44 2.72 -1.41 6.86
N HIS A 45 2.65 -0.57 5.82
CA HIS A 45 3.03 -0.93 4.45
C HIS A 45 4.14 -0.04 3.89
N LYS A 46 4.94 -0.63 2.99
CA LYS A 46 6.06 0.02 2.30
C LYS A 46 6.00 -0.33 0.81
N ILE A 47 6.13 0.68 -0.02
CA ILE A 47 6.25 0.55 -1.48
C ILE A 47 7.73 0.71 -1.81
N ALA A 48 8.31 -0.30 -2.47
CA ALA A 48 9.72 -0.33 -2.80
C ALA A 48 9.90 -0.30 -4.32
N PHE A 49 10.71 0.65 -4.79
CA PHE A 49 11.16 0.73 -6.18
C PHE A 49 12.62 0.30 -6.30
N LYS A 50 12.98 -0.31 -7.42
CA LYS A 50 14.36 -0.71 -7.72
C LYS A 50 14.98 0.32 -8.65
N ILE A 51 16.10 0.89 -8.21
CA ILE A 51 16.87 1.87 -8.95
C ILE A 51 18.20 1.24 -9.38
N GLN A 52 18.57 1.43 -10.64
CA GLN A 52 19.89 1.08 -11.15
C GLN A 52 20.83 2.28 -11.00
N ALA A 53 21.65 2.26 -9.95
CA ALA A 53 22.59 3.34 -9.66
C ALA A 53 23.55 3.62 -10.83
N GLY A 54 23.71 4.90 -11.18
CA GLY A 54 24.58 5.34 -12.27
C GLY A 54 23.93 5.24 -13.65
N ASN A 55 22.70 4.75 -13.75
CA ASN A 55 21.86 4.84 -14.94
C ASN A 55 20.84 5.98 -14.73
N HIS A 56 21.21 7.21 -15.10
CA HIS A 56 20.38 8.39 -14.89
C HIS A 56 19.01 8.32 -15.59
N GLU A 57 18.91 7.64 -16.74
CA GLU A 57 17.62 7.45 -17.43
C GLU A 57 16.69 6.54 -16.63
N ASN A 58 17.23 5.45 -16.08
CA ASN A 58 16.47 4.56 -15.19
C ASN A 58 16.06 5.28 -13.89
N GLU A 59 16.98 6.04 -13.27
CA GLU A 59 16.69 6.82 -12.07
C GLU A 59 15.54 7.81 -12.30
N ALA A 60 15.61 8.61 -13.36
CA ALA A 60 14.55 9.56 -13.70
C ALA A 60 13.22 8.87 -14.02
N TYR A 61 13.25 7.74 -14.75
CA TYR A 61 12.07 6.94 -15.03
C TYR A 61 11.43 6.41 -13.74
N VAL A 62 12.22 5.83 -12.83
CA VAL A 62 11.71 5.26 -11.57
C VAL A 62 11.10 6.34 -10.69
N LEU A 63 11.73 7.52 -10.59
CA LEU A 63 11.17 8.66 -9.85
C LEU A 63 9.83 9.13 -10.45
N GLN A 64 9.72 9.19 -11.77
CA GLN A 64 8.45 9.52 -12.42
C GLN A 64 7.36 8.47 -12.14
N GLN A 65 7.71 7.17 -12.10
CA GLN A 65 6.75 6.11 -11.76
C GLN A 65 6.36 6.17 -10.28
N LEU A 66 7.28 6.55 -9.40
CA LEU A 66 7.00 6.78 -7.99
C LEU A 66 5.97 7.91 -7.82
N ASP A 67 6.17 9.05 -8.47
CA ASP A 67 5.23 10.19 -8.39
C ASP A 67 3.82 9.79 -8.86
N LYS A 68 3.72 9.11 -10.00
CA LYS A 68 2.42 8.60 -10.51
C LYS A 68 1.77 7.59 -9.58
N CYS A 69 2.56 6.69 -9.00
CA CYS A 69 2.06 5.71 -8.02
C CYS A 69 1.49 6.39 -6.78
N LEU A 70 2.13 7.47 -6.31
CA LEU A 70 1.64 8.25 -5.18
C LEU A 70 0.37 9.04 -5.52
N ASP A 71 0.22 9.52 -6.76
CA ASP A 71 -1.00 10.20 -7.21
C ASP A 71 -2.22 9.27 -7.30
N ASP A 72 -2.01 7.97 -7.56
CA ASP A 72 -3.07 6.97 -7.68
C ASP A 72 -3.53 6.36 -6.33
N ILE A 73 -2.80 6.61 -5.23
CA ILE A 73 -3.08 6.10 -3.88
C ILE A 73 -3.86 7.14 -3.07
#